data_AF-A0A952NJM1-F1
#
_entry.id   AF-A0A952NJM1-F1
#
_cell.length_a   1.000
_cell.length_b   1.000
_cell.length_c   1.000
_cell.angle_alpha   90.00
_cell.angle_beta   90.00
_cell.angle_gamma   90.00
#
_symmetry.space_group_name_H-M   'P 1'
#
loop_
_entity.id
_entity.type
_entity.pdbx_description
1 polymer ?
#
loop_
_entity_poly.entity_id
_entity_poly.type
_entity_poly.pdbx_seq_one_letter_code
_entity_poly.pdbx_strand_id
1 'polypeptide(L)' 'MSLDQAVKKLKLDARLVEINLANGQLTKEEYEAYLKSLPDSAAQAAPLTLEEDKGGNQAH' A
#
# COMPACT_ATOMS: atom_id res chain seq x y z
N MET A 1 -4.08 -18.75 9.05
CA MET A 1 -4.40 -17.45 9.66
C MET A 1 -5.45 -17.68 10.73
N SER A 2 -5.31 -17.07 11.90
CA SER A 2 -6.34 -17.10 12.95
C SER A 2 -7.38 -15.98 12.73
N LEU A 3 -8.55 -16.11 13.35
CA LEU A 3 -9.61 -15.08 13.32
C LEU A 3 -9.09 -13.71 13.79
N ASP A 4 -8.30 -13.70 14.86
CA ASP A 4 -7.69 -12.48 15.42
C ASP A 4 -6.79 -11.76 14.41
N GLN A 5 -6.01 -12.51 13.64
CA GLN A 5 -5.17 -11.95 12.57
C GLN A 5 -5.99 -11.38 11.41
N ALA A 6 -7.11 -12.04 11.06
CA ALA A 6 -8.00 -11.57 10.00
C ALA A 6 -8.67 -10.23 10.37
N VAL A 7 -9.15 -10.12 11.62
CA VAL A 7 -9.75 -8.87 12.14
C VAL A 7 -8.72 -7.74 12.18
N LYS A 8 -7.49 -8.00 12.64
CA LYS A 8 -6.40 -7.01 12.63
C LYS A 8 -6.06 -6.53 11.21
N LYS A 9 -6.01 -7.45 10.23
CA LYS A 9 -5.80 -7.08 8.83
C LYS A 9 -6.94 -6.21 8.28
N LEU A 10 -8.19 -6.54 8.60
CA LEU A 10 -9.34 -5.78 8.13
C LEU A 10 -9.34 -4.34 8.70
N LYS A 11 -8.91 -4.18 9.95
CA LYS A 11 -8.74 -2.87 10.61
C LYS A 11 -7.76 -1.95 9.87
N LEU A 12 -6.75 -2.54 9.23
CA LEU A 12 -5.68 -1.86 8.50
C LEU A 12 -5.87 -1.90 6.97
N ASP A 13 -7.05 -2.33 6.50
CA ASP A 13 -7.40 -2.28 5.08
C ASP A 13 -7.41 -0.82 4.60
N ALA A 14 -6.79 -0.55 3.46
CA ALA A 14 -6.64 0.81 2.92
C ALA A 14 -7.98 1.53 2.72
N ARG A 15 -9.08 0.78 2.46
CA ARG A 15 -10.42 1.35 2.28
C ARG A 15 -11.09 1.71 3.61
N LEU A 16 -10.59 1.20 4.73
CA LEU A 16 -11.18 1.34 6.06
C LEU A 16 -10.30 2.16 7.01
N VAL A 17 -9.00 2.32 6.74
CA VAL A 17 -8.04 3.02 7.61
C VAL A 17 -8.53 4.40 8.05
N GLU A 18 -9.01 5.22 7.10
CA GLU A 18 -9.47 6.60 7.40
C GLU A 18 -10.73 6.59 8.27
N ILE A 19 -11.67 5.70 7.95
CA ILE A 19 -12.91 5.51 8.70
C ILE A 19 -12.60 5.04 10.12
N ASN A 20 -11.67 4.09 10.27
CA ASN A 20 -11.29 3.53 11.55
C ASN A 20 -10.53 4.54 12.42
N LEU A 21 -9.72 5.41 11.82
CA LEU A 21 -9.08 6.54 12.51
C LEU A 21 -10.13 7.56 12.99
N ALA A 22 -11.05 7.95 12.11
CA ALA A 22 -12.11 8.93 12.44
C ALA A 22 -13.04 8.42 13.55
N ASN A 23 -13.35 7.12 13.55
CA ASN A 23 -14.21 6.48 14.54
C ASN A 23 -13.46 6.08 15.84
N GLY A 24 -12.17 6.37 15.95
CA GLY A 24 -11.35 6.00 17.11
C GLY A 24 -11.15 4.49 17.27
N GLN A 25 -11.45 3.72 16.23
CA GLN A 25 -11.24 2.28 16.22
C GLN A 25 -9.77 1.95 16.02
N LEU A 26 -9.01 2.76 15.27
CA LEU A 26 -7.57 2.69 15.06
C LEU A 26 -6.92 3.95 15.63
N THR A 27 -5.85 3.82 16.41
CA THR A 27 -5.10 5.00 16.88
C THR A 27 -4.00 5.40 15.88
N LYS A 28 -3.53 6.64 15.99
CA LYS A 28 -2.44 7.15 15.17
C LYS A 28 -1.15 6.34 15.38
N GLU A 29 -0.84 6.00 16.63
CA GLU A 29 0.34 5.23 17.01
C GLU A 29 0.29 3.80 16.45
N GLU A 30 -0.89 3.16 16.51
CA GLU A 30 -1.10 1.83 15.90
C GLU A 30 -0.88 1.88 14.38
N TYR A 31 -1.38 2.93 13.72
CA TYR A 31 -1.21 3.10 12.28
C TYR A 31 0.26 3.35 11.90
N GLU A 32 0.96 4.23 12.61
CA GLU A 32 2.39 4.49 12.38
C GLU A 32 3.26 3.25 12.62
N ALA A 33 2.96 2.45 13.65
CA ALA A 33 3.65 1.20 13.91
C ALA A 33 3.44 0.20 12.76
N TYR A 34 2.22 0.13 12.21
CA TYR A 34 1.93 -0.69 11.04
C TYR A 34 2.72 -0.23 9.81
N LEU A 35 2.73 1.08 9.51
CA LEU A 35 3.49 1.62 8.38
C LEU A 35 4.98 1.27 8.47
N LYS A 36 5.58 1.35 9.66
CA LYS A 36 6.97 0.96 9.90
C LYS A 36 7.22 -0.54 9.72
N SER A 37 6.19 -1.37 9.86
CA SER A 37 6.29 -2.83 9.67
C SER A 37 6.20 -3.26 8.20
N LEU A 38 5.78 -2.36 7.30
CA LEU A 38 5.64 -2.68 5.88
C LEU A 38 7.02 -2.81 5.22
N PRO A 39 7.23 -3.83 4.37
CA PRO A 39 8.46 -3.95 3.61
C PRO A 39 8.55 -2.82 2.58
N ASP A 40 9.76 -2.30 2.40
CA ASP A 40 10.04 -1.35 1.33
C ASP A 40 9.91 -2.06 -0.02
N SER A 41 8.80 -1.82 -0.70
CA SER A 41 8.52 -2.42 -2.00
C SER A 41 9.33 -1.77 -3.12
N ALA A 42 9.80 -0.53 -2.96
CA ALA A 42 10.60 0.15 -3.97
C ALA A 42 12.01 -0.46 -4.04
N ALA A 43 12.60 -0.81 -2.90
CA ALA A 43 13.87 -1.51 -2.83
C ALA A 43 13.82 -2.94 -3.44
N GLN A 44 12.63 -3.54 -3.54
CA GLN A 44 12.43 -4.89 -4.04
C GLN A 44 11.98 -4.96 -5.51
N ALA A 45 11.63 -3.83 -6.11
CA ALA A 45 11.22 -3.76 -7.50
C ALA A 45 12.41 -3.52 -8.43
N ALA A 46 12.43 -4.19 -9.59
CA ALA A 46 13.34 -3.80 -10.66
C ALA A 46 12.89 -2.43 -11.21
N PRO A 47 13.79 -1.44 -11.32
CA PRO A 47 13.44 -0.14 -11.88
C PRO A 47 13.06 -0.31 -13.35
N LEU A 48 11.83 0.06 -13.70
CA LEU A 48 11.40 0.18 -15.08
C LEU A 48 11.67 1.61 -15.54
N THR A 49 12.73 1.80 -16.30
CA THR A 49 12.95 3.04 -17.03
C THR A 49 12.18 2.96 -18.34
N LEU A 50 11.12 3.75 -18.48
CA LEU A 50 10.44 3.90 -19.76
C LEU A 50 11.36 4.73 -20.65
N GLU A 51 11.93 4.11 -21.69
CA GLU A 51 12.54 4.91 -22.75
C GLU A 51 11.44 5.76 -23.39
N GLU A 52 11.68 7.06 -23.53
CA GLU A 52 10.80 7.92 -24.30
C GLU A 52 10.72 7.38 -25.72
N ASP A 53 9.61 6.73 -26.06
CA ASP A 53 9.31 6.24 -27.39
C ASP A 53 9.15 7.45 -28.34
N LYS A 54 10.28 7.95 -28.86
CA LYS A 54 10.30 8.84 -30.01
C LYS A 54 10.09 7.99 -31.27
N GLY A 55 8.87 7.50 -31.49
CA GLY A 55 8.67 6.52 -32.56
C GLY A 55 7.26 6.20 -33.02
N GLY A 56 6.24 6.98 -32.66
CA GLY A 56 4.92 6.85 -33.27
C GLY A 56 4.89 7.32 -34.73
N ASN A 57 5.32 6.48 -35.68
CA ASN A 57 4.77 6.46 -37.05
C ASN A 57 5.14 5.16 -37.79
N GLN A 58 4.31 4.12 -37.71
CA GLN A 58 4.31 3.05 -38.71
C GLN A 58 3.26 3.38 -39.77
N ALA A 59 3.68 4.14 -40.78
CA ALA A 59 3.04 4.17 -42.08
C ALA A 59 3.92 3.35 -43.04
N HIS A 60 3.48 2.13 -43.36
CA HIS A 60 3.59 1.52 -44.68
C HIS A 60 2.79 0.22 -44.76
#